data_AF-A0A7K4X1B7-F1
#
_entry.id   AF-A0A7K4X1B7-F1
#
_cell.length_a   1.000
_cell.length_b   1.000
_cell.length_c   1.000
_cell.angle_alpha   90.00
_cell.angle_beta   90.00
_cell.angle_gamma   90.00
#
_symmetry.space_group_name_H-M   'P 1'
#
loop_
_entity.id
_entity.type
_entity.pdbx_description
1 polymer ?
#
loop_
_entity_poly.entity_id
_entity_poly.type
_entity_poly.pdbx_seq_one_letter_code
_entity_poly.pdbx_strand_id
1 'polypeptide(L)'
;MSLKLVALLALALLGGCLALLNFSLGFLLGVTLVGGAAAVRPSGHRLPQAVLLVLTSPGVSLFLAVLLERELLEAPAGLGEAWQRFLGVLGQGLLQDHLHGAFLSPLLALGAYPCWLLLWNVLFWK
;
A
#
# COMPACT_ATOMS: atom_id res chain seq x y z
N MET A 1 11.79 4.92 -18.34
CA MET A 1 12.84 4.67 -17.32
C MET A 1 12.80 5.69 -16.17
N SER A 2 12.65 7.01 -16.43
CA SER A 2 12.57 8.01 -15.35
C SER A 2 11.44 7.77 -14.34
N LEU A 3 10.22 7.44 -14.79
CA LEU A 3 9.06 7.16 -13.94
C LEU A 3 9.30 6.04 -12.92
N LYS A 4 9.98 4.96 -13.33
CA LYS A 4 10.34 3.86 -12.44
C LYS A 4 11.32 4.31 -11.36
N LEU A 5 12.32 5.11 -11.73
CA LEU A 5 13.32 5.61 -10.80
C LEU A 5 12.72 6.61 -9.80
N VAL A 6 11.86 7.51 -10.28
CA VAL A 6 11.09 8.44 -9.43
C VAL A 6 10.19 7.68 -8.47
N ALA A 7 9.48 6.65 -8.95
CA ALA A 7 8.63 5.84 -8.09
C ALA A 7 9.42 5.07 -7.03
N LEU A 8 10.57 4.49 -7.38
CA LEU A 8 11.44 3.79 -6.43
C LEU A 8 12.05 4.74 -5.39
N LEU A 9 12.49 5.93 -5.79
CA LEU A 9 12.99 6.95 -4.87
C LEU A 9 11.90 7.42 -3.91
N ALA A 10 10.70 7.69 -4.43
CA ALA A 10 9.55 8.07 -3.60
C ALA A 10 9.18 6.96 -2.60
N LEU A 11 9.22 5.69 -3.04
CA LEU A 11 8.92 4.54 -2.20
C LEU A 11 9.99 4.31 -1.11
N ALA A 12 11.27 4.55 -1.44
CA ALA A 12 12.37 4.50 -0.48
C ALA A 12 12.28 5.63 0.56
N LEU A 13 11.98 6.85 0.13
CA LEU A 13 11.80 8.00 1.02
C LEU A 13 10.62 7.75 1.97
N LEU A 14 9.47 7.32 1.42
CA LEU A 14 8.26 7.09 2.18
C LEU A 14 8.41 5.92 3.16
N GLY A 15 9.05 4.82 2.74
CA GLY A 15 9.42 3.70 3.62
C GLY A 15 10.37 4.13 4.73
N GLY A 16 11.34 5.00 4.44
CA GLY A 16 12.25 5.58 5.43
C GLY A 16 11.51 6.45 6.46
N CYS A 17 10.64 7.35 6.00
CA CYS A 17 9.79 8.16 6.88
C CYS A 17 8.89 7.29 7.77
N LEU A 18 8.26 6.25 7.20
CA LEU A 18 7.43 5.32 7.96
C LEU A 18 8.25 4.51 8.96
N ALA A 19 9.47 4.07 8.62
CA ALA A 19 10.34 3.36 9.56
C ALA A 19 10.79 4.24 10.74
N LEU A 20 10.95 5.55 10.53
CA LEU A 20 11.27 6.50 11.60
C LEU A 20 10.08 6.74 12.54
N LEU A 21 8.85 6.72 12.03
CA LEU A 21 7.62 6.91 12.82
C LEU A 21 7.15 5.61 13.49
N ASN A 22 7.30 4.49 12.78
CA ASN A 22 6.87 3.16 13.19
C ASN A 22 7.73 2.12 12.47
N PHE A 23 8.82 1.72 13.12
CA PHE A 23 9.82 0.80 12.57
C PHE A 23 9.21 -0.51 12.05
N SER A 24 8.29 -1.11 12.81
CA SER A 24 7.64 -2.38 12.44
C SER A 24 6.76 -2.24 11.19
N LEU A 25 6.00 -1.16 11.08
CA LEU A 25 5.14 -0.89 9.93
C LEU A 25 5.95 -0.49 8.69
N GLY A 26 6.98 0.34 8.86
CA GLY A 26 7.93 0.69 7.80
C GLY A 26 8.66 -0.53 7.24
N PHE A 27 9.05 -1.47 8.10
CA PHE A 27 9.67 -2.74 7.68
C PHE A 27 8.69 -3.64 6.90
N LEU A 28 7.47 -3.83 7.41
CA LEU A 28 6.42 -4.62 6.76
C LEU A 28 6.09 -4.09 5.36
N LEU A 29 5.91 -2.77 5.24
CA LEU A 29 5.65 -2.12 3.95
C LEU A 29 6.89 -2.19 3.05
N GLY A 30 8.10 -2.00 3.60
CA GLY A 30 9.35 -2.13 2.86
C GLY A 30 9.51 -3.50 2.21
N VAL A 31 9.33 -4.59 2.97
CA VAL A 31 9.49 -5.97 2.47
C VAL A 31 8.46 -6.31 1.40
N THR A 32 7.19 -5.94 1.61
CA THR A 32 6.09 -6.29 0.71
C THR A 32 6.10 -5.48 -0.60
N LEU A 33 6.43 -4.18 -0.52
CA LEU A 33 6.33 -3.28 -1.66
C LEU A 33 7.61 -3.17 -2.49
N VAL A 34 8.78 -3.15 -1.84
CA VAL A 34 10.06 -3.01 -2.56
C VAL A 34 10.30 -4.25 -3.43
N GLY A 35 9.93 -5.44 -2.93
CA GLY A 35 10.00 -6.68 -3.70
C GLY A 35 9.12 -6.65 -4.95
N GLY A 36 7.85 -6.25 -4.81
CA GLY A 36 6.94 -6.12 -5.95
C GLY A 36 7.40 -5.07 -6.97
N ALA A 37 7.84 -3.90 -6.49
CA ALA A 37 8.37 -2.84 -7.35
C ALA A 37 9.66 -3.22 -8.09
N ALA A 38 10.52 -4.01 -7.45
CA ALA A 38 11.75 -4.53 -8.06
C ALA A 38 11.47 -5.60 -9.13
N ALA A 39 10.46 -6.45 -8.90
CA ALA A 39 10.07 -7.52 -9.82
C ALA A 39 9.45 -7.01 -11.14
N VAL A 40 8.83 -5.82 -11.12
CA VAL A 40 8.24 -5.19 -12.31
C VAL A 40 9.32 -4.81 -13.32
N ARG A 41 9.20 -5.31 -14.55
CA ARG A 41 10.12 -5.04 -15.65
C ARG A 41 9.34 -4.65 -16.90
N PRO A 42 9.85 -3.71 -17.71
CA PRO A 42 9.26 -3.43 -19.00
C PRO A 42 9.39 -4.68 -19.90
N SER A 43 8.33 -5.48 -19.93
CA SER A 43 8.23 -6.74 -20.69
C SER A 43 6.82 -6.88 -21.24
N GLY A 44 6.61 -7.77 -22.22
CA GLY A 44 5.30 -7.95 -22.86
C GLY A 44 4.18 -8.42 -21.93
N HIS A 45 4.50 -8.96 -20.74
CA HIS A 45 3.52 -9.51 -19.81
C HIS A 45 2.95 -8.42 -18.87
N ARG A 46 2.12 -7.53 -19.41
CA ARG A 46 1.57 -6.37 -18.69
C ARG A 46 0.57 -6.74 -17.60
N LEU A 47 -0.36 -7.66 -17.90
CA LEU A 47 -1.40 -8.10 -16.97
C LEU A 47 -0.87 -8.66 -15.63
N PRO A 48 0.03 -9.66 -15.60
CA PRO A 48 0.50 -10.22 -14.34
C PRO A 48 1.28 -9.21 -13.50
N GLN A 49 1.99 -8.28 -14.15
CA GLN A 49 2.70 -7.21 -13.45
C GLN A 49 1.76 -6.16 -12.86
N ALA A 50 0.70 -5.81 -13.58
CA ALA A 50 -0.35 -4.92 -13.07
C ALA A 50 -1.06 -5.55 -11.86
N VAL A 51 -1.41 -6.84 -11.94
CA VAL A 51 -2.00 -7.58 -10.81
C VAL A 51 -1.07 -7.60 -9.61
N LEU A 52 0.23 -7.89 -9.82
CA LEU A 52 1.22 -7.87 -8.74
C LEU A 52 1.27 -6.49 -8.05
N LEU A 53 1.29 -5.40 -8.82
CA LEU A 53 1.31 -4.03 -8.27
C LEU A 53 0.04 -3.66 -7.51
N VAL A 54 -1.12 -4.17 -7.92
CA VAL A 54 -2.38 -3.97 -7.19
C VAL A 54 -2.37 -4.77 -5.90
N LEU A 55 -1.93 -6.02 -5.94
CA LEU A 55 -1.86 -6.89 -4.76
C LEU A 55 -0.86 -6.37 -3.70
N THR A 56 0.22 -5.72 -4.13
CA THR A 56 1.18 -5.10 -3.23
C THR A 56 0.82 -3.67 -2.85
N SER A 57 -0.27 -3.09 -3.37
CA SER A 57 -0.67 -1.73 -3.03
C SER A 57 -0.99 -1.59 -1.54
N PRO A 58 -0.75 -0.42 -0.92
CA PRO A 58 -0.97 -0.22 0.51
C PRO A 58 -2.42 -0.48 0.94
N GLY A 59 -3.41 -0.23 0.06
CA GLY A 59 -4.81 -0.51 0.34
C GLY A 59 -5.08 -2.02 0.48
N VAL A 60 -4.54 -2.82 -0.44
CA VAL A 60 -4.66 -4.29 -0.36
C VAL A 60 -3.84 -4.83 0.79
N SER A 61 -2.63 -4.32 1.03
CA SER A 61 -1.81 -4.74 2.18
C SER A 61 -2.50 -4.46 3.52
N LEU A 62 -3.15 -3.31 3.67
CA LEU A 62 -3.95 -2.99 4.86
C LEU A 62 -5.17 -3.91 4.99
N PHE A 63 -5.88 -4.18 3.89
CA PHE A 63 -7.01 -5.11 3.91
C PHE A 63 -6.59 -6.53 4.31
N LEU A 64 -5.47 -7.02 3.76
CA LEU A 64 -4.89 -8.31 4.15
C LEU A 64 -4.42 -8.31 5.61
N ALA A 65 -3.89 -7.19 6.11
CA ALA A 65 -3.52 -7.07 7.52
C ALA A 65 -4.74 -7.15 8.44
N VAL A 66 -5.89 -6.59 8.05
CA VAL A 66 -7.15 -6.75 8.81
C VAL A 66 -7.59 -8.21 8.85
N LEU A 67 -7.51 -8.93 7.73
CA LEU A 67 -7.82 -10.37 7.70
C LEU A 67 -6.83 -11.17 8.58
N LEU A 68 -5.54 -10.89 8.45
CA LEU A 68 -4.49 -11.54 9.22
C LEU A 68 -4.65 -11.29 10.72
N GLU A 69 -4.96 -10.07 11.14
CA GLU A 69 -5.26 -9.74 12.53
C GLU A 69 -6.39 -10.63 13.08
N ARG A 70 -7.44 -10.87 12.29
CA ARG A 70 -8.59 -11.70 12.70
C ARG A 70 -8.22 -13.18 12.85
N GLU A 71 -7.39 -13.68 11.96
CA GLU A 71 -6.81 -15.03 12.09
C GLU A 71 -5.94 -15.13 13.36
N LEU A 72 -5.08 -14.13 13.64
CA LEU A 72 -4.25 -14.10 14.84
C LEU A 72 -5.06 -14.02 16.14
N LEU A 73 -6.23 -13.37 16.10
CA LEU A 73 -7.15 -13.27 17.23
C LEU A 73 -8.09 -14.49 17.36
N GLU A 74 -7.85 -15.55 16.58
CA GLU A 74 -8.66 -16.78 16.55
C GLU A 74 -10.15 -16.54 16.30
N ALA A 75 -10.47 -15.42 15.65
CA ALA A 75 -11.82 -15.00 15.37
C ALA A 75 -11.91 -14.65 13.88
N PRO A 76 -11.84 -15.63 12.97
CA PRO A 76 -11.82 -15.37 11.54
C PRO A 76 -13.06 -14.57 11.13
N ALA A 77 -12.85 -13.52 10.34
CA ALA A 77 -13.92 -12.70 9.81
C ALA A 77 -14.26 -13.14 8.39
N GLY A 78 -15.54 -13.14 8.05
CA GLY A 78 -15.94 -13.26 6.65
C GLY A 78 -15.45 -12.07 5.82
N LEU A 79 -15.35 -12.21 4.50
CA LEU A 79 -14.89 -11.14 3.60
C LEU A 79 -15.72 -9.84 3.75
N GLY A 80 -17.04 -9.96 3.94
CA GLY A 80 -17.92 -8.81 4.16
C GLY A 80 -17.65 -8.08 5.47
N GLU A 81 -17.39 -8.82 6.55
CA GLU A 81 -17.06 -8.25 7.86
C GLU A 81 -15.68 -7.59 7.83
N ALA A 82 -14.69 -8.25 7.21
CA ALA A 82 -13.37 -7.68 7.00
C ALA A 82 -13.44 -6.38 6.19
N TRP A 83 -14.30 -6.32 5.17
CA TRP A 83 -14.54 -5.12 4.38
C TRP A 83 -15.11 -3.98 5.21
N GLN A 84 -16.15 -4.25 6.02
CA GLN A 84 -16.72 -3.24 6.92
C GLN A 84 -15.68 -2.75 7.94
N ARG A 85 -14.86 -3.65 8.48
CA ARG A 85 -13.83 -3.30 9.45
C ARG A 85 -12.71 -2.47 8.83
N PHE A 86 -12.28 -2.83 7.62
CA PHE A 86 -11.33 -2.03 6.84
C PHE A 86 -11.84 -0.60 6.61
N LEU A 87 -13.10 -0.44 6.20
CA LEU A 87 -13.72 0.89 6.07
C LEU A 87 -13.79 1.62 7.42
N GLY A 88 -14.06 0.91 8.51
CA GLY A 88 -14.05 1.46 9.87
C GLY A 88 -12.67 1.99 10.28
N VAL A 89 -11.59 1.27 9.99
CA VAL A 89 -10.21 1.70 10.25
C VAL A 89 -9.87 2.94 9.42
N LEU A 90 -10.27 2.99 8.15
CA LEU A 90 -10.08 4.19 7.31
C LEU A 90 -10.86 5.39 7.85
N GLY A 91 -12.11 5.17 8.27
CA GLY A 91 -12.97 6.20 8.87
C GLY A 91 -12.40 6.74 10.17
N GLN A 92 -11.85 5.87 11.03
CA GLN A 92 -11.16 6.27 12.26
C GLN A 92 -9.91 7.10 11.95
N GLY A 93 -9.12 6.69 10.96
CA GLY A 93 -7.96 7.48 10.54
C GLY A 93 -8.35 8.87 10.04
N LEU A 94 -9.43 8.99 9.28
CA LEU A 94 -9.95 10.29 8.80
C LEU A 94 -10.48 11.15 9.96
N LEU A 95 -11.16 10.54 10.92
CA LEU A 95 -11.65 11.26 12.10
C LEU A 95 -10.48 11.76 12.96
N GLN A 96 -9.44 10.96 13.14
CA GLN A 96 -8.22 11.36 13.86
C GLN A 96 -7.48 12.48 13.14
N ASP A 97 -7.40 12.43 11.80
CA ASP A 97 -6.86 13.49 10.97
C ASP A 97 -7.60 14.81 11.20
N HIS A 98 -8.93 14.78 11.17
CA HIS A 98 -9.77 15.94 11.39
C HIS A 98 -9.70 16.49 12.83
N LEU A 99 -9.74 15.61 13.83
CA LEU A 99 -9.83 16.01 15.25
C LEU A 99 -8.48 16.41 15.86
N HIS A 100 -7.37 15.85 15.38
CA HIS A 100 -6.05 16.08 15.97
C HIS A 100 -5.11 16.82 15.03
N GLY A 101 -5.62 17.26 13.86
CA GLY A 101 -4.81 17.93 12.85
C GLY A 101 -3.64 17.04 12.43
N ALA A 102 -3.89 15.73 12.28
CA ALA A 102 -2.84 14.83 11.82
C ALA A 102 -2.33 15.32 10.46
N PHE A 103 -1.04 15.13 10.22
CA PHE A 103 -0.40 15.73 9.04
C PHE A 103 -0.71 14.96 7.74
N LEU A 104 -1.46 13.85 7.81
CA LEU A 104 -1.54 12.84 6.76
C LEU A 104 -2.93 12.20 6.73
N SER A 105 -3.76 12.69 5.80
CA SER A 105 -5.03 12.08 5.47
C SER A 105 -4.83 10.65 4.94
N PRO A 106 -5.43 9.61 5.56
CA PRO A 106 -5.28 8.21 5.14
C PRO A 106 -5.66 7.97 3.68
N LEU A 107 -6.68 8.67 3.18
CA LEU A 107 -7.12 8.53 1.79
C LEU A 107 -6.10 9.15 0.82
N LEU A 108 -5.50 10.29 1.16
CA LEU A 108 -4.43 10.87 0.36
C LEU A 108 -3.19 9.97 0.37
N ALA A 109 -2.82 9.40 1.52
CA ALA A 109 -1.71 8.45 1.62
C ALA A 109 -1.92 7.22 0.73
N LEU A 110 -3.14 6.69 0.66
CA LEU A 110 -3.50 5.57 -0.22
C LEU A 110 -3.49 5.98 -1.70
N GLY A 111 -4.06 7.14 -2.04
CA GLY A 111 -4.21 7.60 -3.42
C GLY A 111 -2.93 8.14 -4.05
N ALA A 112 -2.03 8.72 -3.25
CA ALA A 112 -0.77 9.30 -3.72
C ALA A 112 0.40 8.30 -3.70
N TYR A 113 0.14 7.03 -3.40
CA TYR A 113 1.21 6.05 -3.18
C TYR A 113 2.03 5.79 -4.47
N PRO A 114 3.37 5.66 -4.40
CA PRO A 114 4.20 5.54 -5.60
C PRO A 114 3.95 4.28 -6.45
N CYS A 115 3.25 3.28 -5.92
CA CYS A 115 2.85 2.09 -6.68
C CYS A 115 1.97 2.43 -7.89
N TRP A 116 1.19 3.50 -7.82
CA TRP A 116 0.34 3.95 -8.94
C TRP A 116 1.15 4.47 -10.12
N LEU A 117 2.29 5.12 -9.86
CA LEU A 117 3.23 5.54 -10.90
C LEU A 117 3.84 4.33 -11.63
N LEU A 118 4.17 3.27 -10.88
CA LEU A 118 4.64 2.01 -11.48
C LEU A 118 3.54 1.32 -12.29
N LEU A 119 2.30 1.34 -11.79
CA LEU A 119 1.15 0.75 -12.47
C LEU A 119 0.88 1.46 -13.80
N TRP A 120 0.84 2.79 -13.81
CA TRP A 120 0.71 3.56 -15.05
C TRP A 120 1.88 3.29 -16.00
N ASN A 121 3.09 3.19 -15.46
CA ASN A 121 4.25 2.85 -16.26
C ASN A 121 4.13 1.45 -16.89
N VAL A 122 3.49 0.46 -16.25
CA VAL A 122 3.22 -0.87 -16.85
C VAL A 122 2.08 -0.82 -17.88
N LEU A 123 0.98 -0.11 -17.58
CA LEU A 123 -0.20 -0.07 -18.44
C LEU A 123 0.05 0.68 -19.75
N PHE A 124 0.78 1.80 -19.67
CA PHE A 124 1.03 2.70 -20.80
C PHE A 124 2.41 2.52 -21.44
N TRP A 125 3.19 1.53 -21.00
CA TRP A 125 4.41 1.17 -21.71
C TRP A 125 4.07 0.76 -23.15
N LYS A 126 4.76 1.31 -24.15
CA LYS A 126 4.69 0.82 -25.53
C LYS A 126 5.65 -0.34 -25.71
#